data_AF-A0A2E7LSK0-F1
#
_entry.id   AF-A0A2E7LSK0-F1
#
_cell.length_a   1.000
_cell.length_b   1.000
_cell.length_c   1.000
_cell.angle_alpha   90.00
_cell.angle_beta   90.00
_cell.angle_gamma   90.00
#
_symmetry.space_group_name_H-M   'P 1'
#
loop_
_entity.id
_entity.type
_entity.pdbx_description
1 polymer ?
#
loop_
_entity_poly.entity_id
_entity_poly.type
_entity_poly.pdbx_seq_one_letter_code
_entity_poly.pdbx_strand_id
1 'polypeptide(L)' 'MKTTYNVIEGWLQTAKSNEATTYHKGYLAKDRFFSNETRDIANLMMRSAHNNIVVLYQKRVSHGTTNKDPVFDYIAKKI' A
#
# COMPACT_ATOMS: atom_id res chain seq x y z
N MET A 1 15.35 2.53 14.73
CA MET A 1 15.03 3.07 13.38
C MET A 1 13.61 2.67 13.06
N LYS A 2 12.70 3.59 12.70
CA LYS A 2 11.31 3.22 12.32
C LYS A 2 11.34 2.60 10.93
N THR A 3 10.82 1.37 10.79
CA THR A 3 10.61 0.74 9.47
C THR A 3 9.41 1.39 8.77
N THR A 4 9.32 1.20 7.45
CA THR A 4 8.15 1.66 6.69
C THR A 4 6.88 0.99 7.22
N TYR A 5 6.98 -0.29 7.59
CA TYR A 5 5.90 -1.02 8.24
C TYR A 5 5.37 -0.29 9.48
N ASN A 6 6.23 0.10 10.43
CA ASN A 6 5.81 0.75 11.67
C ASN A 6 5.17 2.12 11.42
N VAL A 7 5.60 2.84 10.38
CA VAL A 7 4.99 4.13 9.99
C VAL A 7 3.56 3.90 9.49
N ILE A 8 3.38 2.89 8.63
CA ILE A 8 2.07 2.55 8.06
C ILE A 8 1.11 2.01 9.13
N GLU A 9 1.59 1.15 10.03
CA GLU A 9 0.80 0.65 11.15
C GLU A 9 0.40 1.78 12.11
N GLY A 10 1.33 2.68 12.43
CA GLY A 10 1.03 3.86 13.25
C GLY A 10 0.02 4.81 12.61
N TRP A 11 0.11 4.99 11.29
CA TRP A 11 -0.90 5.74 10.53
C TRP A 11 -2.27 5.06 10.62
N LEU A 12 -2.35 3.74 10.43
CA LEU A 12 -3.62 3.00 10.48
C LEU A 12 -4.35 3.19 11.82
N GLN A 13 -3.60 3.31 12.92
CA GLN A 13 -4.13 3.50 14.27
C GLN A 13 -4.58 4.94 14.56
N THR A 14 -3.92 5.94 13.95
CA THR A 14 -4.11 7.36 14.31
C THR A 14 -4.81 8.19 13.23
N ALA A 15 -4.92 7.67 12.01
CA ALA A 15 -5.56 8.35 10.88
C ALA A 15 -7.04 8.62 11.14
N LYS A 16 -7.47 9.82 10.76
CA LYS A 16 -8.88 10.23 10.86
C LYS A 16 -9.67 9.68 9.68
N SER A 17 -11.00 9.55 9.84
CA SER A 17 -11.89 9.19 8.73
C SER A 17 -11.65 10.09 7.52
N ASN A 18 -11.66 9.49 6.33
CA ASN A 18 -11.32 10.08 5.04
C ASN A 18 -9.86 10.47 4.78
N GLU A 19 -8.97 10.35 5.77
CA GLU A 19 -7.54 10.52 5.54
C GLU A 19 -7.00 9.40 4.64
N ALA A 20 -6.04 9.72 3.78
CA ALA A 20 -5.46 8.76 2.85
C ALA A 20 -3.93 8.75 2.92
N THR A 21 -3.34 7.57 2.71
CA THR A 21 -1.89 7.39 2.59
C THR A 21 -1.57 6.49 1.40
N THR A 22 -0.42 6.74 0.76
CA THR A 22 0.14 5.82 -0.24
C THR A 22 1.04 4.84 0.50
N TYR A 23 0.66 3.57 0.54
CA TYR A 23 1.40 2.54 1.27
C TYR A 23 2.44 1.81 0.39
N HIS A 24 2.35 1.94 -0.93
CA HIS A 24 3.34 1.42 -1.86
C HIS A 24 3.28 2.17 -3.20
N LYS A 25 4.44 2.33 -3.83
CA LYS A 25 4.57 2.85 -5.19
C LYS A 25 5.47 1.91 -5.98
N GLY A 26 4.96 1.39 -7.09
CA GLY A 26 5.66 0.36 -7.88
C GLY A 26 4.70 -0.63 -8.51
N TYR A 27 5.20 -1.84 -8.76
CA TYR A 27 4.39 -2.94 -9.26
C TYR A 27 4.20 -3.96 -8.14
N LEU A 28 3.31 -3.66 -7.20
CA LEU A 28 3.12 -4.44 -5.97
C LEU A 28 2.95 -5.95 -6.21
N ALA A 29 2.27 -6.32 -7.30
CA ALA A 29 2.07 -7.71 -7.67
C ALA A 29 3.39 -8.47 -7.85
N LYS A 30 4.45 -7.80 -8.32
CA LYS A 30 5.81 -8.31 -8.45
C LYS A 30 6.65 -8.02 -7.21
N ASP A 31 6.64 -6.78 -6.74
CA ASP A 31 7.56 -6.28 -5.70
C ASP A 31 7.43 -7.05 -4.37
N ARG A 32 6.21 -7.50 -4.04
CA ARG A 32 5.95 -8.31 -2.83
C ARG A 32 6.67 -9.67 -2.79
N PHE A 33 7.17 -10.15 -3.92
CA PHE A 33 7.94 -11.40 -3.98
C PHE A 33 9.43 -11.18 -3.71
N PHE A 34 9.90 -9.94 -3.78
CA PHE A 34 11.30 -9.57 -3.59
C PHE A 34 11.55 -8.82 -2.27
N SER A 35 10.50 -8.33 -1.62
CA SER A 35 10.59 -7.61 -0.34
C SER A 35 9.56 -8.13 0.67
N ASN A 36 10.05 -8.72 1.76
CA ASN A 36 9.21 -9.15 2.89
C ASN A 36 8.46 -7.95 3.49
N GLU A 37 9.11 -6.80 3.66
CA GLU A 37 8.46 -5.59 4.18
C GLU A 37 7.30 -5.14 3.28
N THR A 38 7.50 -5.13 1.96
CA THR A 38 6.44 -4.79 1.00
C THR A 38 5.28 -5.77 1.07
N ARG A 39 5.58 -7.07 1.19
CA ARG A 39 4.56 -8.12 1.36
C ARG A 39 3.76 -7.91 2.64
N ASP A 40 4.43 -7.61 3.75
CA ASP A 40 3.80 -7.48 5.05
C ASP A 40 2.92 -6.21 5.13
N ILE A 41 3.37 -5.10 4.55
CA ILE A 41 2.56 -3.88 4.40
C ILE A 41 1.32 -4.15 3.54
N ALA A 42 1.47 -4.84 2.41
CA ALA A 42 0.34 -5.17 1.54
C ALA A 42 -0.67 -6.08 2.24
N ASN A 43 -0.18 -7.08 2.98
CA ASN A 43 -1.02 -7.97 3.76
C ASN A 43 -1.75 -7.23 4.89
N LEU A 44 -1.08 -6.29 5.57
CA LEU A 44 -1.69 -5.42 6.57
C LEU A 44 -2.86 -4.64 5.95
N MET A 45 -2.64 -3.95 4.84
CA MET A 45 -3.67 -3.16 4.17
C MET A 45 -4.84 -4.00 3.67
N MET A 46 -4.58 -5.18 3.10
CA MET A 46 -5.63 -6.11 2.68
C MET A 46 -6.48 -6.58 3.86
N ARG A 47 -5.87 -6.94 5.00
CA ARG A 47 -6.62 -7.30 6.21
C ARG A 47 -7.42 -6.13 6.77
N SER A 48 -6.84 -4.93 6.79
CA SER A 48 -7.53 -3.72 7.23
C SER A 48 -8.75 -3.41 6.36
N ALA A 49 -8.64 -3.61 5.04
CA ALA A 49 -9.75 -3.44 4.13
C ALA A 49 -10.84 -4.49 4.34
N HIS A 50 -10.46 -5.75 4.53
CA HIS A 50 -11.40 -6.84 4.85
C HIS A 50 -12.18 -6.57 6.14
N ASN A 51 -11.55 -5.92 7.12
CA ASN A 51 -12.17 -5.54 8.39
C ASN A 51 -12.88 -4.17 8.34
N ASN A 52 -13.13 -3.60 7.16
CA ASN A 52 -13.78 -2.29 6.98
C ASN A 52 -13.10 -1.13 7.74
N ILE A 53 -11.77 -1.18 7.90
CA ILE A 53 -10.99 -0.10 8.52
C ILE A 53 -10.55 0.93 7.46
N VAL A 54 -10.28 0.46 6.24
CA VAL A 54 -9.85 1.29 5.11
C VAL A 54 -10.52 0.84 3.81
N VAL A 55 -10.57 1.73 2.82
CA VAL A 55 -10.83 1.38 1.42
C VAL A 55 -9.53 1.50 0.63
N LEU A 56 -9.25 0.53 -0.24
CA LEU A 56 -8.04 0.51 -1.06
C LEU A 56 -8.33 1.02 -2.46
N TYR A 57 -7.42 1.83 -2.98
CA TYR A 57 -7.43 2.34 -4.35
C TYR A 57 -6.10 2.06 -5.02
N GLN A 58 -6.14 1.96 -6.33
CA GLN A 58 -4.95 1.86 -7.16
C GLN A 58 -5.02 2.93 -8.25
N LYS A 59 -3.99 3.76 -8.36
CA LYS A 59 -3.86 4.74 -9.43
C LYS A 59 -2.66 4.38 -10.30
N ARG A 60 -2.89 4.16 -11.60
CA ARG A 60 -1.79 3.94 -12.56
C ARG A 60 -1.05 5.26 -12.80
N VAL A 61 0.26 5.23 -12.59
CA VAL A 61 1.19 6.34 -12.83
C VAL A 61 1.85 6.20 -14.20
N SER A 62 2.27 4.99 -14.56
CA SER A 62 2.83 4.70 -15.87
C SER A 62 2.42 3.32 -16.39
N HIS A 63 2.32 3.21 -17.70
CA HIS A 63 2.14 1.93 -18.36
C HIS A 63 3.42 1.10 -18.29
N GLY A 64 3.26 -0.21 -18.32
CA GLY A 64 4.37 -1.14 -18.54
C GLY A 64 4.70 -1.23 -20.02
N THR A 65 5.94 -1.63 -20.30
CA THR A 65 6.42 -2.02 -21.63
C THR A 65 7.16 -3.35 -21.49
N THR A 66 7.61 -3.94 -22.61
CA THR A 66 8.42 -5.17 -22.59
C THR A 66 9.62 -5.08 -21.63
N ASN A 67 10.20 -3.89 -21.48
CA ASN A 67 11.43 -3.68 -20.71
C ASN A 67 11.21 -2.95 -19.37
N LYS A 68 9.96 -2.59 -19.04
CA LYS A 68 9.68 -1.78 -17.84
C LYS A 68 8.35 -2.15 -17.21
N ASP A 69 8.36 -2.43 -15.92
CA ASP A 69 7.15 -2.72 -15.16
C ASP A 69 6.21 -1.49 -15.13
N PRO A 70 4.88 -1.70 -15.08
CA PRO A 70 3.94 -0.62 -14.81
C PRO A 70 4.16 -0.05 -13.40
N VAL A 71 3.85 1.24 -13.20
CA VAL A 71 3.94 1.87 -11.87
C VAL A 71 2.55 2.29 -11.44
N PHE A 72 2.19 1.94 -10.21
CA PHE A 72 0.97 2.36 -9.57
C PHE A 72 1.26 2.99 -8.21
N ASP A 73 0.45 3.96 -7.82
CA ASP A 73 0.31 4.38 -6.43
C ASP A 73 -0.80 3.53 -5.79
N TYR A 74 -0.46 2.80 -4.74
CA TYR A 74 -1.40 2.01 -3.95
C TYR A 74 -1.78 2.78 -2.70
N ILE A 75 -3.06 3.13 -2.60
CA ILE A 75 -3.56 4.11 -1.66
C ILE A 75 -4.56 3.44 -0.72
N ALA A 76 -4.43 3.68 0.57
CA ALA A 76 -5.44 3.32 1.57
C ALA A 76 -6.10 4.59 2.08
N LYS A 77 -7.44 4.61 2.15
CA LYS A 77 -8.23 5.69 2.74
C LYS A 77 -8.95 5.16 3.98
N LYS A 78 -8.79 5.83 5.11
CA LYS A 78 -9.50 5.50 6.35
C LYS A 78 -11.01 5.69 6.16
N ILE A 79 -11.79 4.70 6.57
CA ILE A 79 -13.25 4.78 6.61
C ILE A 79 -13.66 5.68 7.77
#